data_AF-A0A136KFH7-F1
#
_entry.id   AF-A0A136KFH7-F1
#
_cell.length_a   1.000
_cell.length_b   1.000
_cell.length_c   1.000
_cell.angle_alpha   90.00
_cell.angle_beta   90.00
_cell.angle_gamma   90.00
#
_symmetry.space_group_name_H-M   'P 1'
#
loop_
_entity.id
_entity.type
_entity.pdbx_description
1 polymer ?
#
loop_
_entity_poly.entity_id
_entity_poly.type
_entity_poly.pdbx_seq_one_letter_code
_entity_poly.pdbx_strand_id
1 'polypeptide(L)'
;MHTRMQMERKKSQIFEGIVLGVKGIGINQMVTVRKMTRSKVGVERIFPVQSPNIKKCEVVRRTTNTKAKVYYIRDRSQREIRERLYS
;
A
#
# COMPACT_ATOMS: atom_id res chain seq x y z
N MET A 1 -5.33 8.62 -47.08
CA MET A 1 -5.24 9.32 -45.78
C MET A 1 -4.86 8.28 -44.74
N HIS A 2 -3.68 8.35 -44.14
CA HIS A 2 -3.20 7.35 -43.17
C HIS A 2 -3.27 7.96 -41.77
N THR A 3 -4.09 7.39 -40.89
CA THR A 3 -4.26 7.88 -39.51
C THR A 3 -3.70 6.84 -38.55
N ARG A 4 -2.71 7.24 -37.75
CA ARG A 4 -2.17 6.42 -36.66
C ARG A 4 -2.94 6.76 -35.38
N MET A 5 -3.81 5.86 -34.95
CA MET A 5 -4.40 5.94 -33.62
C MET A 5 -3.51 5.17 -32.63
N GLN A 6 -3.13 5.83 -31.54
CA GLN A 6 -2.38 5.20 -30.45
C GLN A 6 -3.35 4.94 -29.30
N MET A 7 -3.75 3.68 -29.12
CA MET A 7 -4.47 3.24 -27.93
C MET A 7 -3.46 2.88 -26.85
N GLU A 8 -3.29 3.73 -25.84
CA GLU A 8 -2.54 3.35 -24.64
C GLU A 8 -3.40 2.48 -23.72
N ARG A 9 -3.12 1.18 -23.72
CA ARG A 9 -3.71 0.24 -22.75
C ARG A 9 -3.11 0.49 -21.36
N LYS A 10 -3.77 1.33 -20.54
CA LYS A 10 -3.36 1.58 -19.14
C LYS A 10 -3.39 0.26 -18.33
N LYS A 11 -2.21 -0.28 -18.01
CA LYS A 11 -2.05 -1.46 -17.16
C LYS A 11 -2.21 -1.08 -15.69
N SER A 12 -3.06 -1.79 -14.95
CA SER A 12 -3.16 -1.63 -13.49
C SER A 12 -2.00 -2.34 -12.80
N GLN A 13 -1.19 -1.60 -12.04
CA GLN A 13 -0.13 -2.15 -11.21
C GLN A 13 -0.68 -2.48 -9.81
N ILE A 14 -0.35 -3.66 -9.30
CA ILE A 14 -0.71 -4.07 -7.94
C ILE A 14 0.40 -3.64 -6.97
N PHE A 15 0.04 -2.85 -5.95
CA PHE A 15 0.93 -2.49 -4.85
C PHE A 15 0.45 -3.15 -3.56
N GLU A 16 0.96 -4.34 -3.30
CA GLU A 16 0.67 -5.10 -2.09
C GLU A 16 1.73 -4.84 -1.01
N GLY A 17 1.29 -4.52 0.20
CA GLY A 17 2.15 -4.26 1.35
C GLY A 17 1.37 -4.12 2.65
N ILE A 18 2.08 -3.77 3.72
CA ILE A 18 1.53 -3.59 5.06
C ILE A 18 1.09 -2.14 5.22
N VAL A 19 -0.13 -1.92 5.71
CA VAL A 19 -0.60 -0.57 6.08
C VAL A 19 0.14 -0.12 7.34
N LEU A 20 0.93 0.95 7.23
CA LEU A 20 1.61 1.57 8.37
C LEU A 20 0.66 2.39 9.23
N GLY A 21 -0.38 2.94 8.62
CA GLY A 21 -1.36 3.75 9.31
C GLY A 21 -2.20 4.54 8.32
N VAL A 22 -3.24 5.16 8.88
CA VAL A 22 -4.17 6.02 8.15
C VAL A 22 -4.13 7.41 8.81
N LYS A 23 -4.11 8.47 8.00
CA LYS A 23 -4.07 9.87 8.45
C LYS A 23 -5.16 10.66 7.72
N GLY A 24 -5.64 11.73 8.34
CA GLY A 24 -6.65 12.61 7.75
C GLY A 24 -8.07 12.18 8.09
N ILE A 25 -9.03 12.98 7.65
CA ILE A 25 -10.45 12.83 7.95
C ILE A 25 -11.24 13.05 6.66
N GLY A 26 -12.31 12.29 6.47
CA GLY A 26 -13.19 12.41 5.31
C GLY A 26 -12.46 12.20 3.98
N ILE A 27 -12.65 13.14 3.05
CA ILE A 27 -12.11 13.06 1.69
C ILE A 27 -10.56 13.13 1.66
N ASN A 28 -9.95 13.79 2.66
CA ASN A 28 -8.50 13.94 2.77
C ASN A 28 -7.84 12.76 3.51
N GLN A 29 -8.55 11.66 3.69
CA GLN A 29 -8.00 10.47 4.32
C GLN A 29 -6.96 9.79 3.41
N MET A 30 -5.79 9.51 3.98
CA MET A 30 -4.65 8.93 3.30
C MET A 30 -4.18 7.68 4.03
N VAL A 31 -3.85 6.63 3.28
CA VAL A 31 -3.29 5.38 3.77
C VAL A 31 -1.83 5.30 3.36
N THR A 32 -0.96 4.98 4.31
CA THR A 32 0.46 4.71 4.02
C THR A 32 0.68 3.22 3.97
N VAL A 33 1.17 2.70 2.84
CA VAL A 33 1.45 1.28 2.62
C VAL A 33 2.97 1.09 2.44
N ARG A 34 3.54 0.13 3.18
CA ARG A 34 4.96 -0.25 3.13
C ARG A 34 5.12 -1.62 2.50
N LYS A 35 6.05 -1.73 1.55
CA LYS A 35 6.44 -2.98 0.90
C LYS A 35 7.96 -3.11 0.88
N MET A 36 8.49 -4.30 1.17
CA MET A 36 9.86 -4.65 0.82
C MET A 36 9.92 -5.12 -0.63
N THR A 37 10.73 -4.46 -1.45
CA THR A 37 10.94 -4.86 -2.85
C THR A 37 11.84 -6.09 -2.93
N ARG A 38 11.87 -6.72 -4.11
CA ARG A 38 12.79 -7.85 -4.39
C ARG A 38 14.25 -7.45 -4.23
N SER A 39 14.58 -6.19 -4.51
CA SER A 39 15.91 -5.61 -4.34
C SER A 39 16.25 -5.26 -2.88
N LYS A 40 15.49 -5.75 -1.90
CA LYS A 40 15.65 -5.47 -0.46
C LYS A 40 15.54 -4.00 -0.06
N VAL A 41 15.01 -3.14 -0.94
CA VAL A 41 14.72 -1.73 -0.63
C VAL A 41 13.28 -1.62 -0.10
N GLY A 42 13.11 -0.95 1.05
CA GLY A 42 11.80 -0.63 1.61
C GLY A 42 11.17 0.54 0.87
N VAL A 43 10.01 0.33 0.27
CA VAL A 43 9.25 1.35 -0.45
C VAL A 43 7.97 1.65 0.32
N GLU A 44 7.76 2.93 0.61
CA GLU A 44 6.53 3.45 1.21
C GLU A 44 5.78 4.28 0.17
N ARG A 45 4.48 4.05 0.05
CA ARG A 45 3.60 4.86 -0.80
C ARG A 45 2.40 5.33 0.01
N ILE A 46 2.01 6.57 -0.23
CA ILE A 46 0.84 7.20 0.38
C ILE A 46 -0.25 7.27 -0.69
N PHE A 47 -1.43 6.75 -0.37
CA PHE A 47 -2.57 6.71 -1.26
C PHE A 47 -3.76 7.44 -0.62
N PRO A 48 -4.41 8.38 -1.32
CA PRO A 48 -5.69 8.91 -0.87
C PRO A 48 -6.76 7.82 -0.95
N VAL A 49 -7.56 7.65 0.11
CA VAL A 49 -8.61 6.62 0.17
C VAL A 49 -9.63 6.80 -0.95
N GLN A 50 -10.00 8.05 -1.24
CA GLN A 50 -11.02 8.40 -2.23
C GLN A 50 -10.44 8.77 -3.61
N SER A 51 -9.25 8.26 -3.96
CA SER A 51 -8.60 8.59 -5.23
C SER A 51 -9.25 7.88 -6.42
N PRO A 52 -9.62 8.60 -7.51
CA PRO A 52 -10.17 7.99 -8.73
C PRO A 52 -9.15 7.12 -9.49
N ASN A 53 -7.86 7.25 -9.16
CA ASN A 53 -6.80 6.46 -9.79
C ASN A 53 -6.66 5.05 -9.19
N ILE A 54 -7.32 4.77 -8.06
CA ILE A 54 -7.29 3.46 -7.40
C ILE A 54 -8.49 2.66 -7.90
N LYS A 55 -8.23 1.60 -8.69
CA LYS A 55 -9.30 0.74 -9.21
C LYS A 55 -9.94 -0.14 -8.14
N LYS A 56 -9.14 -0.70 -7.24
CA LYS A 56 -9.59 -1.64 -6.19
C LYS A 56 -8.63 -1.57 -5.01
N CYS A 57 -9.19 -1.54 -3.81
CA CYS A 57 -8.46 -1.76 -2.56
C CYS A 57 -9.05 -3.01 -1.90
N GLU A 58 -8.19 -3.98 -1.58
CA GLU A 58 -8.60 -5.26 -1.00
C GLU A 58 -7.71 -5.60 0.19
N VAL A 59 -8.33 -6.05 1.28
CA VAL A 59 -7.61 -6.49 2.47
C VAL A 59 -7.23 -7.95 2.28
N VAL A 60 -5.98 -8.19 1.90
CA VAL A 60 -5.43 -9.54 1.72
C VAL A 60 -5.28 -10.27 3.06
N ARG A 61 -4.85 -9.55 4.11
CA ARG A 61 -4.65 -10.10 5.45
C ARG A 61 -4.92 -9.05 6.51
N ARG A 62 -5.63 -9.43 7.59
CA ARG A 62 -5.86 -8.57 8.76
C ARG A 62 -4.79 -8.79 9.81
N THR A 63 -4.42 -7.71 10.50
CA THR A 63 -3.48 -7.76 11.62
C THR A 63 -4.24 -7.90 12.94
N THR A 64 -3.67 -8.59 13.93
CA THR A 64 -4.20 -8.67 15.30
C THR A 64 -3.78 -7.49 16.18
N ASN A 65 -2.87 -6.66 15.68
CA ASN A 65 -2.35 -5.51 16.39
C ASN A 65 -3.42 -4.42 16.65
N THR A 66 -3.41 -3.88 17.86
CA THR A 66 -4.35 -2.83 18.31
C THR A 66 -3.83 -1.41 18.06
N LYS A 67 -2.55 -1.25 17.68
CA LYS A 67 -1.97 0.07 17.44
C LYS A 67 -2.53 0.69 16.16
N ALA A 68 -2.98 1.95 16.26
CA ALA A 68 -3.44 2.74 15.11
C ALA A 68 -2.35 2.96 14.04
N LYS A 69 -1.07 2.93 14.43
CA LYS A 69 0.09 3.10 13.54
C LYS A 69 1.19 2.12 13.90
N VAL A 70 1.77 1.47 12.89
CA VAL A 70 2.79 0.43 13.05
C VAL A 70 4.15 0.84 12.48
N TYR A 71 4.54 2.11 12.68
CA TYR A 71 5.82 2.64 12.17
C TYR A 71 7.06 1.88 12.66
N TYR A 72 6.96 1.22 13.82
CA TYR A 72 8.04 0.42 14.38
C TYR A 72 8.47 -0.76 13.50
N ILE A 73 7.71 -1.14 12.46
CA ILE A 73 8.10 -2.21 11.54
C ILE A 73 9.21 -1.80 10.57
N ARG A 74 9.58 -0.51 10.51
CA ARG A 74 10.64 -0.02 9.64
C ARG A 74 12.01 -0.60 9.99
N ASP A 75 12.24 -0.78 11.28
CA ASP A 75 13.53 -1.21 11.84
C ASP A 75 13.54 -2.70 12.23
N ARG A 76 12.52 -3.46 11.81
CA ARG A 76 12.30 -4.85 12.23
C ARG A 76 12.54 -5.82 11.10
N SER A 77 13.00 -7.01 11.46
CA SER A 77 13.14 -8.12 10.52
C SER A 77 11.78 -8.62 10.05
N GLN A 78 11.73 -9.25 8.86
CA GLN A 78 10.48 -9.83 8.34
C GLN A 78 9.86 -10.89 9.26
N ARG A 79 10.68 -11.54 10.09
CA ARG A 79 10.23 -12.53 11.06
C ARG A 79 9.48 -11.85 12.20
N GLU A 80 10.11 -10.87 12.84
CA GLU A 80 9.47 -10.10 13.94
C GLU A 80 8.20 -9.39 13.49
N ILE A 81 8.15 -8.88 12.26
CA ILE A 81 6.95 -8.24 11.70
C ILE A 81 5.80 -9.24 11.63
N ARG A 82 6.08 -10.48 11.17
CA ARG A 82 5.05 -11.51 11.07
C ARG A 82 4.52 -11.93 12.44
N GLU A 83 5.42 -12.16 13.38
CA GLU A 83 5.07 -12.51 14.77
C GLU A 83 4.23 -11.39 15.42
N ARG A 84 4.61 -10.12 15.27
CA ARG A 84 3.89 -9.03 15.95
C ARG A 84 2.59 -8.60 15.29
N LEU A 85 2.44 -8.77 13.97
CA LEU A 85 1.25 -8.32 13.25
C LEU A 85 0.21 -9.41 13.07
N TYR A 86 0.61 -10.68 13.08
CA TYR A 86 -0.27 -11.79 12.72
C TYR A 86 -0.24 -12.97 13.71
N SER A 87 0.40 -12.80 14.87
CA SER A 87 0.22 -13.73 16.00
C SER A 87 -1.15 -13.56 16.64
#